data_AF-A0A158JFL7-F1
#
_entry.id   AF-A0A158JFL7-F1
#
_cell.length_a   1.000
_cell.length_b   1.000
_cell.length_c   1.000
_cell.angle_alpha   90.00
_cell.angle_beta   90.00
_cell.angle_gamma   90.00
#
_symmetry.space_group_name_H-M   'P 1'
#
loop_
_entity.id
_entity.type
_entity.pdbx_description
1 polymer ?
#
loop_
_entity_poly.entity_id
_entity_poly.type
_entity_poly.pdbx_seq_one_letter_code
_entity_poly.pdbx_strand_id
1 'polypeptide(L)'
;MSDVLSDETRLAADIERLKAEFPKTRELYREVCALLFFRFGVPPTANRLYHLVRRGTMSTPASVLAEFWAELREKSRVRIEHPDLPKELSEAAGELIGTLWTRAAASAHAELTSLRDDVEARRAEAEQKVVAAREELGRTETALEQRTAALLAAQVEIRELERQQAHEAAARKALEA
;
A
#
# COMPACT_ATOMS: atom_id res chain seq x y z
N MET A 1 2.47 11.52 -5.27
CA MET A 1 3.17 11.54 -6.58
C MET A 1 3.96 10.26 -6.85
N SER A 2 4.33 9.48 -5.83
CA SER A 2 5.09 8.22 -5.98
C SER A 2 4.29 7.07 -6.61
N ASP A 3 2.97 7.06 -6.43
CA ASP A 3 2.09 5.97 -6.89
C ASP A 3 1.88 5.98 -8.42
N VAL A 4 1.71 7.17 -9.00
CA VAL A 4 1.53 7.37 -10.46
C VAL A 4 2.78 6.94 -11.25
N LEU A 5 3.98 7.20 -10.72
CA LEU A 5 5.25 6.76 -11.33
C LEU A 5 5.41 5.23 -11.27
N SER A 6 4.85 4.58 -10.25
CA SER A 6 4.81 3.12 -10.13
C SER A 6 3.84 2.50 -11.14
N ASP A 7 2.69 3.13 -11.36
CA ASP A 7 1.70 2.69 -12.35
C ASP A 7 2.20 2.82 -13.80
N GLU A 8 2.87 3.91 -14.17
CA GLU A 8 3.45 4.06 -15.52
C GLU A 8 4.57 3.05 -15.79
N THR A 9 5.42 2.81 -14.78
CA THR A 9 6.51 1.82 -14.88
C THR A 9 5.95 0.40 -15.03
N ARG A 10 4.91 0.07 -14.28
CA ARG A 10 4.21 -1.22 -14.34
C ARG A 10 3.50 -1.40 -15.67
N LEU A 11 2.81 -0.37 -16.16
CA LEU A 11 2.16 -0.35 -17.47
C LEU A 11 3.15 -0.65 -18.59
N ALA A 12 4.32 0.00 -18.57
CA ALA A 12 5.37 -0.25 -19.56
C ALA A 12 5.84 -1.72 -19.53
N ALA A 13 6.07 -2.28 -18.35
CA ALA A 13 6.50 -3.68 -18.20
C ALA A 13 5.46 -4.68 -18.70
N ASP A 14 4.17 -4.44 -18.46
CA ASP A 14 3.10 -5.29 -18.96
C ASP A 14 2.97 -5.22 -20.49
N ILE A 15 3.13 -4.03 -21.07
CA ILE A 15 3.07 -3.83 -22.53
C ILE A 15 4.22 -4.56 -23.21
N GLU A 16 5.44 -4.53 -22.63
CA GLU A 16 6.57 -5.29 -23.19
C GLU A 16 6.33 -6.81 -23.13
N ARG A 17 5.67 -7.30 -22.07
CA ARG A 17 5.24 -8.71 -22.01
C ARG A 17 4.22 -9.03 -23.10
N LEU A 18 3.20 -8.20 -23.27
CA LEU A 18 2.20 -8.37 -24.32
C LEU A 18 2.82 -8.33 -25.74
N LYS A 19 3.84 -7.49 -25.96
CA LYS A 19 4.57 -7.44 -27.24
C LYS A 19 5.29 -8.74 -27.58
N ALA A 20 5.73 -9.49 -26.57
CA ALA A 20 6.37 -10.80 -26.74
C ALA A 20 5.34 -11.92 -26.97
N GLU A 21 4.18 -11.83 -26.31
CA GLU A 21 3.11 -12.84 -26.36
C GLU A 21 2.24 -12.73 -27.62
N PHE A 22 2.01 -11.50 -28.12
CA PHE A 22 1.15 -11.24 -29.27
C PHE A 22 1.96 -10.72 -30.46
N PRO A 23 2.38 -11.61 -31.39
CA PRO A 23 3.17 -11.21 -32.56
C PRO A 23 2.35 -10.39 -33.58
N LYS A 24 1.02 -10.56 -33.60
CA LYS A 24 0.12 -9.83 -34.50
C LYS A 24 -0.26 -8.48 -33.93
N THR A 25 -0.04 -7.43 -34.73
CA THR A 25 -0.25 -6.03 -34.33
C THR A 25 -1.69 -5.72 -33.90
N ARG A 26 -2.71 -6.26 -34.56
CA ARG A 26 -4.12 -6.02 -34.19
C ARG A 26 -4.50 -6.64 -32.86
N GLU A 27 -4.06 -7.88 -32.61
CA GLU A 27 -4.32 -8.60 -31.36
C GLU A 27 -3.61 -7.88 -30.21
N LEU A 28 -2.35 -7.47 -30.40
CA LEU A 28 -1.62 -6.65 -29.42
C LEU A 28 -2.35 -5.34 -29.10
N TYR A 29 -2.87 -4.62 -30.10
CA TYR A 29 -3.65 -3.41 -29.84
C TYR A 29 -4.91 -3.68 -29.01
N ARG A 30 -5.59 -4.80 -29.25
CA ARG A 30 -6.79 -5.20 -28.50
C ARG A 30 -6.46 -5.51 -27.04
N GLU A 31 -5.36 -6.24 -26.80
CA GLU A 31 -4.92 -6.55 -25.43
C GLU A 31 -4.43 -5.32 -24.68
N VAL A 32 -3.77 -4.37 -25.36
CA VAL A 32 -3.39 -3.09 -24.75
C VAL A 32 -4.63 -2.22 -24.46
N CYS A 33 -5.66 -2.24 -25.30
CA CYS A 33 -6.96 -1.62 -24.97
C CYS A 33 -7.57 -2.23 -23.70
N ALA A 34 -7.59 -3.56 -23.60
CA ALA A 34 -8.09 -4.27 -22.43
C ALA A 34 -7.26 -3.98 -21.17
N LEU A 35 -5.93 -3.97 -21.28
CA LEU A 35 -5.01 -3.65 -20.20
C LEU A 35 -5.26 -2.23 -19.66
N LEU A 36 -5.31 -1.23 -20.55
CA LEU A 36 -5.56 0.15 -20.16
C LEU A 36 -6.91 0.30 -19.47
N PHE A 37 -7.96 -0.30 -20.04
CA PHE A 37 -9.32 -0.12 -19.57
C PHE A 37 -9.61 -0.90 -18.27
N PHE A 38 -9.30 -2.19 -18.21
CA PHE A 38 -9.68 -3.05 -17.08
C PHE A 38 -8.70 -3.00 -15.91
N ARG A 39 -7.40 -2.88 -16.18
CA ARG A 39 -6.36 -2.98 -15.14
C ARG A 39 -5.88 -1.61 -14.65
N PHE A 40 -5.80 -0.63 -15.55
CA PHE A 40 -5.35 0.72 -15.19
C PHE A 40 -6.50 1.74 -15.12
N GLY A 41 -7.73 1.36 -15.50
CA GLY A 41 -8.90 2.26 -15.46
C GLY A 41 -8.79 3.46 -16.40
N VAL A 42 -7.87 3.44 -17.37
CA VAL A 42 -7.63 4.54 -18.32
C VAL A 42 -8.36 4.24 -19.63
N PRO A 43 -9.21 5.14 -20.13
CA PRO A 43 -9.86 4.94 -21.42
C PRO A 43 -8.80 4.92 -22.55
N PRO A 44 -8.70 3.84 -23.33
CA PRO A 44 -7.74 3.77 -24.42
C PRO A 44 -8.11 4.79 -25.51
N THR A 45 -7.09 5.49 -26.03
CA THR A 45 -7.22 6.41 -27.17
C THR A 45 -6.28 5.98 -28.28
N ALA A 46 -6.66 6.24 -29.54
CA ALA A 46 -5.87 5.81 -30.70
C ALA A 46 -4.42 6.33 -30.65
N ASN A 47 -4.23 7.60 -30.25
CA ASN A 47 -2.91 8.20 -30.10
C ASN A 47 -2.10 7.50 -28.99
N ARG A 48 -2.70 7.29 -27.82
CA ARG A 48 -2.01 6.65 -26.68
C ARG A 48 -1.61 5.22 -27.01
N LEU A 49 -2.49 4.46 -27.64
CA LEU A 49 -2.19 3.11 -28.12
C LEU A 49 -1.02 3.11 -29.10
N TYR A 50 -1.02 4.02 -30.07
CA TYR A 50 0.07 4.16 -31.03
C TYR A 50 1.41 4.44 -30.34
N HIS A 51 1.46 5.38 -29.40
CA HIS A 51 2.67 5.74 -28.68
C HIS A 51 3.24 4.62 -27.80
N LEU A 52 2.36 3.76 -27.25
CA LEU A 52 2.71 2.64 -26.38
C LEU A 52 3.18 1.41 -27.16
N VAL A 53 2.49 1.06 -28.24
CA VAL A 53 2.77 -0.16 -29.03
C VAL A 53 3.83 0.08 -30.12
N ARG A 54 3.83 1.28 -30.74
CA ARG A 54 4.76 1.70 -31.81
C ARG A 54 4.92 0.68 -32.96
N ARG A 55 3.83 0.00 -33.37
CA ARG A 55 3.83 -0.95 -34.50
C ARG A 55 2.68 -0.67 -35.47
N GLY A 56 2.93 -0.86 -36.77
CA GLY A 56 1.91 -0.73 -37.81
C GLY A 56 1.58 0.71 -38.22
N THR A 57 0.49 0.87 -38.97
CA THR A 57 0.05 2.16 -39.51
C THR A 57 -0.85 2.92 -38.52
N MET A 58 -0.89 4.25 -38.65
CA MET A 58 -1.71 5.14 -37.80
C MET A 58 -3.22 4.82 -37.80
N SER A 59 -3.74 4.16 -38.83
CA SER A 59 -5.16 3.79 -38.93
C SER A 59 -5.53 2.53 -38.13
N THR A 60 -4.55 1.68 -37.82
CA THR A 60 -4.79 0.39 -37.13
C THR A 60 -5.29 0.55 -35.69
N PRO A 61 -4.71 1.43 -34.85
CA PRO A 61 -5.21 1.67 -33.48
C PRO A 61 -6.66 2.15 -33.43
N ALA A 62 -7.07 3.00 -34.37
CA ALA A 62 -8.42 3.55 -34.40
C ALA A 62 -9.49 2.48 -34.72
N SER A 63 -9.21 1.61 -35.70
CA SER A 63 -10.10 0.48 -36.05
C SER A 63 -10.24 -0.51 -34.89
N VAL A 64 -9.12 -0.92 -34.29
CA VAL A 64 -9.14 -1.87 -33.15
C VAL A 64 -9.83 -1.27 -31.93
N LEU A 65 -9.64 0.02 -31.68
CA LEU A 65 -10.33 0.72 -30.59
C LEU A 65 -11.85 0.76 -30.81
N ALA A 66 -12.31 1.03 -32.04
CA ALA A 66 -13.73 1.04 -32.36
C ALA A 66 -14.37 -0.36 -32.17
N GLU A 67 -13.70 -1.40 -32.64
CA GLU A 67 -14.13 -2.80 -32.47
C GLU A 67 -14.17 -3.20 -30.99
N PHE A 68 -13.15 -2.85 -30.21
CA PHE A 68 -13.10 -3.10 -28.77
C PHE A 68 -14.31 -2.50 -28.05
N TRP A 69 -14.65 -1.24 -28.34
CA TRP A 69 -15.81 -0.59 -27.73
C TRP A 69 -17.15 -1.19 -28.20
N ALA A 70 -17.23 -1.66 -29.44
CA ALA A 70 -18.42 -2.35 -29.93
C ALA A 70 -18.63 -3.68 -29.19
N GLU A 71 -17.58 -4.51 -29.10
CA GLU A 71 -17.61 -5.78 -28.36
C GLU A 71 -17.91 -5.58 -26.87
N LEU A 72 -17.30 -4.57 -26.26
CA LEU A 72 -17.48 -4.29 -24.84
C LEU A 72 -18.92 -3.86 -24.55
N ARG A 73 -19.51 -2.99 -25.38
CA ARG A 73 -20.92 -2.57 -25.24
C ARG A 73 -21.89 -3.72 -25.46
N GLU A 74 -21.61 -4.61 -26.41
CA GLU A 74 -22.46 -5.78 -26.65
C GLU A 74 -22.45 -6.72 -25.42
N LYS A 75 -21.28 -6.98 -24.84
CA LYS A 75 -21.12 -7.91 -23.70
C LYS A 75 -21.55 -7.33 -22.35
N SER A 76 -21.56 -6.01 -22.20
CA SER A 76 -21.86 -5.32 -20.93
C SER A 76 -23.32 -4.87 -20.79
N ARG A 77 -24.14 -4.99 -21.84
CA ARG A 77 -25.58 -4.71 -21.71
C ARG A 77 -26.24 -5.76 -20.83
N VAL A 78 -26.75 -5.33 -19.68
CA VAL A 78 -27.76 -6.09 -18.92
C VAL A 78 -29.04 -6.08 -19.75
N ARG A 79 -29.25 -7.14 -20.54
CA ARG A 79 -30.44 -7.30 -21.38
C ARG A 79 -31.36 -8.31 -20.71
N ILE A 80 -32.58 -7.88 -20.35
CA ILE A 80 -33.64 -8.80 -19.93
C ILE A 80 -34.29 -9.31 -21.22
N GLU A 81 -33.69 -10.33 -21.83
CA GLU A 81 -34.29 -10.98 -22.99
C GLU A 81 -35.38 -11.95 -22.50
N HIS A 82 -36.64 -11.54 -22.65
CA HIS A 82 -37.80 -12.41 -22.47
C HIS A 82 -38.71 -12.25 -23.69
N PRO A 83 -39.15 -13.35 -24.33
CA PRO A 83 -39.81 -13.33 -25.66
C PRO A 83 -41.06 -12.44 -25.73
N ASP A 84 -41.75 -12.22 -24.60
CA ASP A 84 -42.95 -11.39 -24.52
C ASP A 84 -42.75 -10.01 -23.84
N LEU A 85 -41.50 -9.59 -23.55
CA LEU A 85 -41.25 -8.35 -22.83
C LEU A 85 -41.09 -7.15 -23.78
N PRO A 86 -41.90 -6.08 -23.65
CA PRO A 86 -41.74 -4.88 -24.44
C PRO A 86 -40.34 -4.27 -24.28
N LYS A 87 -39.75 -3.85 -25.40
CA LYS A 87 -38.38 -3.34 -25.46
C LYS A 87 -38.14 -2.16 -24.50
N GLU A 88 -39.10 -1.23 -24.43
CA GLU A 88 -39.03 -0.06 -23.53
C GLU A 88 -38.94 -0.47 -22.06
N LEU A 89 -39.65 -1.54 -21.67
CA LEU A 89 -39.64 -2.06 -20.31
C LEU A 89 -38.32 -2.76 -19.98
N SER A 90 -37.75 -3.54 -20.93
CA SER A 90 -36.42 -4.13 -20.76
C SER A 90 -35.33 -3.05 -20.65
N GLU A 91 -35.43 -1.97 -21.41
CA GLU A 91 -34.45 -0.88 -21.39
C GLU A 91 -34.51 -0.11 -20.06
N ALA A 92 -35.71 0.26 -19.60
CA ALA A 92 -35.90 0.92 -18.31
C ALA A 92 -35.43 0.05 -17.12
N ALA A 93 -35.71 -1.27 -17.15
CA ALA A 93 -35.25 -2.19 -16.12
C ALA A 93 -33.71 -2.35 -16.13
N GLY A 94 -33.08 -2.41 -17.31
CA GLY A 94 -31.64 -2.45 -17.45
C GLY A 94 -30.95 -1.19 -16.91
N GLU A 95 -31.52 0.00 -17.19
CA GLU A 95 -31.03 1.28 -16.66
C GLU A 95 -31.13 1.35 -15.13
N LEU A 96 -32.24 0.89 -14.56
CA LEU A 96 -32.42 0.84 -13.10
C LEU A 96 -31.42 -0.10 -12.43
N ILE A 97 -31.22 -1.31 -12.96
CA ILE A 97 -30.24 -2.27 -12.43
C ILE A 97 -28.82 -1.69 -12.55
N GLY A 98 -28.49 -1.07 -13.68
CA GLY A 98 -27.22 -0.39 -13.88
C GLY A 98 -26.98 0.71 -12.84
N THR A 99 -27.98 1.55 -12.61
CA THR A 99 -27.92 2.63 -11.61
C THR A 99 -27.74 2.08 -10.20
N LEU A 100 -28.49 1.04 -9.84
CA LEU A 100 -28.37 0.38 -8.53
C LEU A 100 -26.98 -0.23 -8.34
N TRP A 101 -26.46 -0.93 -9.35
CA TRP A 101 -25.12 -1.51 -9.31
C TRP A 101 -24.04 -0.44 -9.14
N THR A 102 -24.08 0.63 -9.93
CA THR A 102 -23.12 1.74 -9.81
C THR A 102 -23.16 2.36 -8.43
N ARG A 103 -24.35 2.59 -7.87
CA ARG A 103 -24.49 3.15 -6.52
C ARG A 103 -23.97 2.19 -5.44
N ALA A 104 -24.28 0.90 -5.54
CA ALA A 104 -23.81 -0.11 -4.60
C ALA A 104 -22.28 -0.24 -4.65
N ALA A 105 -21.70 -0.30 -5.85
CA ALA A 105 -20.25 -0.35 -6.05
C ALA A 105 -19.54 0.90 -5.51
N ALA A 106 -20.10 2.08 -5.73
CA ALA A 106 -19.57 3.33 -5.18
C ALA A 106 -19.61 3.34 -3.64
N SER A 107 -20.71 2.90 -3.03
CA SER A 107 -20.83 2.78 -1.57
C SER A 107 -19.81 1.80 -1.00
N ALA A 108 -19.72 0.60 -1.57
CA ALA A 108 -18.77 -0.42 -1.13
C ALA A 108 -17.32 0.06 -1.26
N HIS A 109 -16.99 0.79 -2.33
CA HIS A 109 -15.66 1.36 -2.51
C HIS A 109 -15.36 2.45 -1.47
N ALA A 110 -16.32 3.31 -1.16
CA ALA A 110 -16.17 4.33 -0.12
C ALA A 110 -15.96 3.72 1.27
N GLU A 111 -16.76 2.71 1.63
CA GLU A 111 -16.62 1.98 2.90
C GLU A 111 -15.26 1.29 3.01
N LEU A 112 -14.81 0.65 1.93
CA LEU A 112 -13.52 -0.04 1.90
C LEU A 112 -12.33 0.93 1.98
N THR A 113 -12.43 2.11 1.36
CA THR A 113 -11.44 3.18 1.51
C THR A 113 -11.41 3.69 2.95
N SER A 114 -12.57 3.96 3.56
CA SER A 114 -12.66 4.37 4.97
C SER A 114 -12.04 3.34 5.91
N LEU A 115 -12.29 2.04 5.68
CA LEU A 115 -11.71 0.97 6.49
C LEU A 115 -10.19 0.90 6.35
N ARG A 116 -9.67 1.13 5.15
CA ARG A 116 -8.21 1.19 4.91
C ARG A 116 -7.58 2.36 5.65
N ASP A 117 -8.19 3.54 5.57
CA ASP A 117 -7.71 4.74 6.26
C ASP A 117 -7.69 4.54 7.78
N ASP A 118 -8.74 3.92 8.34
CA ASP A 118 -8.82 3.58 9.77
C ASP A 118 -7.72 2.59 10.19
N VAL A 119 -7.45 1.57 9.37
CA VAL A 119 -6.41 0.58 9.65
C VAL A 119 -5.03 1.22 9.61
N GLU A 120 -4.74 2.05 8.61
CA GLU A 120 -3.45 2.75 8.52
C GLU A 120 -3.28 3.76 9.66
N ALA A 121 -4.35 4.46 10.08
CA ALA A 121 -4.30 5.33 11.25
C ALA A 121 -3.97 4.56 12.54
N ARG A 122 -4.65 3.42 12.78
CA ARG A 122 -4.37 2.56 13.94
C ARG A 122 -2.97 1.97 13.90
N ARG A 123 -2.49 1.61 12.71
CA ARG A 123 -1.12 1.12 12.52
C ARG A 123 -0.10 2.19 12.88
N ALA A 124 -0.27 3.41 12.37
CA ALA A 124 0.61 4.54 12.69
C ALA A 124 0.62 4.84 14.19
N GLU A 125 -0.55 4.82 14.84
CA GLU A 125 -0.66 5.00 16.29
C GLU A 125 0.06 3.88 17.07
N ALA A 126 -0.09 2.63 16.64
CA ALA A 126 0.61 1.49 17.26
C ALA A 126 2.13 1.59 17.07
N GLU A 127 2.60 1.97 15.88
CA GLU A 127 4.02 2.19 15.60
C GLU A 127 4.59 3.30 16.51
N GLN A 128 3.87 4.42 16.69
CA GLN A 128 4.26 5.48 17.61
C GLN A 128 4.34 5.00 19.06
N LYS A 129 3.37 4.20 19.52
CA LYS A 129 3.38 3.60 20.86
C LYS A 129 4.58 2.69 21.07
N VAL A 130 4.95 1.89 20.06
CA VAL A 130 6.13 1.01 20.11
C VAL A 130 7.42 1.84 20.19
N VAL A 131 7.53 2.91 19.41
CA VAL A 131 8.70 3.81 19.47
C VAL A 131 8.81 4.45 20.86
N ALA A 132 7.73 5.03 21.37
CA ALA A 132 7.71 5.64 22.69
C ALA A 132 8.06 4.65 23.82
N ALA A 133 7.53 3.41 23.73
CA ALA A 133 7.86 2.36 24.70
C ALA A 133 9.34 1.96 24.64
N ARG A 134 9.94 1.90 23.44
CA ARG A 134 11.38 1.62 23.28
C ARG A 134 12.26 2.73 23.82
N GLU A 135 11.87 3.99 23.60
CA GLU A 135 12.58 5.15 24.15
C GLU A 135 12.51 5.19 25.68
N GLU A 136 11.34 4.92 26.26
CA GLU A 136 11.19 4.78 27.71
C GLU A 136 12.04 3.64 28.25
N LEU A 137 12.00 2.47 27.59
CA LEU A 137 12.82 1.32 27.99
C LEU A 137 14.31 1.70 28.01
N GLY A 138 14.83 2.29 26.93
CA GLY A 138 16.23 2.72 26.87
C GLY A 138 16.61 3.74 27.95
N ARG A 139 15.70 4.67 28.28
CA ARG A 139 15.88 5.60 29.41
C ARG A 139 15.93 4.88 30.75
N THR A 140 15.05 3.92 30.98
CA THR A 140 15.02 3.14 32.23
C THR A 140 16.25 2.24 32.39
N GLU A 141 16.71 1.61 31.30
CA GLU A 141 17.92 0.79 31.28
C GLU A 141 19.16 1.63 31.61
N THR A 142 19.29 2.80 30.96
CA THR A 142 20.40 3.74 31.25
C THR A 142 20.39 4.21 32.71
N ALA A 143 19.21 4.55 33.24
CA ALA A 143 19.08 4.96 34.64
C ALA A 143 19.41 3.82 35.61
N LEU A 144 19.06 2.58 35.27
CA LEU A 144 19.38 1.39 36.06
C LEU A 144 20.89 1.14 36.07
N GLU A 145 21.55 1.24 34.91
CA GLU A 145 23.01 1.10 34.79
C GLU A 145 23.73 2.16 35.64
N GLN A 146 23.32 3.42 35.56
CA GLN A 146 23.89 4.51 36.35
C GLN A 146 23.72 4.28 37.86
N ARG A 147 22.53 3.86 38.31
CA ARG A 147 22.28 3.52 39.72
C ARG A 147 23.11 2.34 40.19
N THR A 148 23.29 1.34 39.33
CA THR A 148 24.11 0.16 39.64
C THR A 148 25.58 0.56 39.78
N ALA A 149 26.09 1.39 38.88
CA ALA A 149 27.46 1.92 38.97
C ALA A 149 27.68 2.75 40.24
N ALA A 150 26.73 3.65 40.57
CA ALA A 150 26.80 4.45 41.79
C ALA A 150 26.76 3.59 43.06
N LEU A 151 25.93 2.53 43.09
CA LEU A 151 25.87 1.59 44.20
C LEU A 151 27.21 0.85 44.38
N LEU A 152 27.81 0.37 43.29
CA LEU A 152 29.12 -0.30 43.34
C LEU A 152 30.22 0.64 43.82
N ALA A 153 30.23 1.90 43.35
CA ALA A 153 31.18 2.91 43.82
C ALA A 153 31.05 3.17 45.33
N ALA A 154 29.82 3.39 45.82
CA ALA A 154 29.56 3.58 47.24
C ALA A 154 29.98 2.36 48.09
N GLN A 155 29.77 1.14 47.59
CA GLN A 155 30.23 -0.09 48.27
C GLN A 155 31.76 -0.16 48.37
N VAL A 156 32.48 0.30 47.36
CA VAL A 156 33.95 0.39 47.41
C VAL A 156 34.39 1.41 48.45
N GLU A 157 33.82 2.61 48.44
CA GLU A 157 34.13 3.66 49.42
C GLU A 157 33.86 3.22 50.86
N ILE A 158 32.73 2.56 51.13
CA ILE A 158 32.42 2.02 52.46
C ILE A 158 33.52 1.04 52.92
N ARG A 159 33.93 0.10 52.05
CA ARG A 159 34.98 -0.87 52.40
C ARG A 159 36.34 -0.20 52.64
N GLU A 160 36.65 0.86 51.92
CA GLU A 160 37.88 1.63 52.12
C GLU A 160 37.85 2.38 53.47
N LEU A 161 36.74 3.02 53.80
CA LEU A 161 36.54 3.69 55.09
C LEU A 161 36.59 2.68 56.25
N GLU A 162 35.97 1.51 56.12
CA GLU A 162 36.04 0.43 57.12
C GLU A 162 37.49 -0.02 57.36
N ARG A 163 38.29 -0.17 56.30
CA ARG A 163 39.72 -0.50 56.41
C ARG A 163 40.52 0.60 57.10
N GLN A 164 40.29 1.86 56.75
CA GLN A 164 40.95 3.00 57.38
C GLN A 164 40.64 3.07 58.87
N GLN A 165 39.36 2.94 59.25
CA GLN A 165 38.94 2.90 60.66
C GLN A 165 39.57 1.74 61.42
N ALA A 166 39.65 0.55 60.82
CA ALA A 166 40.32 -0.59 61.43
C ALA A 166 41.82 -0.34 61.67
N HIS A 167 42.51 0.27 60.70
CA HIS A 167 43.92 0.65 60.83
C HIS A 167 44.14 1.70 61.92
N GLU A 168 43.30 2.75 61.96
CA GLU A 168 43.38 3.79 63.00
C GLU A 168 43.12 3.22 64.40
N ALA A 169 42.13 2.34 64.54
CA ALA A 169 41.82 1.69 65.81
C ALA A 169 42.97 0.80 66.29
N ALA A 170 43.63 0.07 65.38
CA ALA A 170 44.81 -0.73 65.69
C ALA A 170 46.00 0.15 66.11
N ALA A 171 46.24 1.26 65.40
CA ALA A 171 47.30 2.21 65.74
C ALA A 171 47.09 2.86 67.11
N ARG A 172 45.85 3.27 67.45
CA ARG A 172 45.52 3.82 68.77
C ARG A 172 45.77 2.80 69.89
N LYS A 173 45.32 1.55 69.71
CA LYS A 173 45.59 0.48 70.69
C LYS A 173 47.07 0.23 70.91
N ALA A 174 47.90 0.35 69.87
CA ALA A 174 49.34 0.18 69.99
C ALA A 174 50.04 1.35 70.72
N LEU A 175 49.46 2.55 70.71
CA LEU A 175 49.95 3.72 71.45
C LEU A 175 49.53 3.71 72.92
N GLU A 176 48.45 3.02 73.27
CA GLU A 176 47.90 2.91 74.63
C GLU A 176 48.47 1.71 75.42
N ALA A 177 49.23 0.81 74.78
CA ALA A 177 49.86 -0.38 75.36
C ALA A 177 51.33 -0.15 75.72
#